data_AF-A0A2V7JIX0-F1
#
_entry.id   AF-A0A2V7JIX0-F1
#
_cell.length_a   1.000
_cell.length_b   1.000
_cell.length_c   1.000
_cell.angle_alpha   90.00
_cell.angle_beta   90.00
_cell.angle_gamma   90.00
#
_symmetry.space_group_name_H-M   'P 1'
#
loop_
_entity.id
_entity.type
_entity.pdbx_description
1 polymer ?
#
loop_
_entity_poly.entity_id
_entity_poly.type
_entity_poly.pdbx_seq_one_letter_code
_entity_poly.pdbx_strand_id
1 'polypeptide(L)'
;AGERARGATLVVNLEPCAHHGKTPPCTDAIVQAGVARVVAAIPDPDAEARGGAGVLRSKSVIVSIGLLAEAAAALNAPFLFAREQNERPFVALKLATSIDGRIADAAGSSQWVSGEAAREHVHWLRAGFDAIAVGGTTALRDNPQLTVRGPVTPRRPPVRVVFDRARDVPTWVMSSLDAPPSSVTQLERSGVRVFRPTTLRDGLRMLRDAGIQSVLCEGGGALGAKLLVDGLVDRLYWVQAPVWLGEGAVPAFPGVPPQRLAAAPRWTPVERRALGSDTLLVLDKRICLPES
;
A
#
# COMPACT_ATOMS: atom_id res chain seq x y z
N ALA A 1 -28.45 -8.30 -4.66
CA ALA A 1 -29.17 -8.98 -5.77
C ALA A 1 -30.70 -8.93 -5.65
N GLY A 2 -31.27 -8.23 -4.66
CA GLY A 2 -32.72 -8.26 -4.38
C GLY A 2 -33.20 -9.69 -4.11
N GLU A 3 -34.42 -10.01 -4.52
CA GLU A 3 -35.02 -11.35 -4.38
C GLU A 3 -34.18 -12.48 -4.99
N ARG A 4 -33.34 -12.19 -5.99
CA ARG A 4 -32.46 -13.19 -6.63
C ARG A 4 -31.35 -13.72 -5.71
N ALA A 5 -31.19 -13.16 -4.52
CA ALA A 5 -30.24 -13.68 -3.52
C ALA A 5 -30.71 -15.01 -2.90
N ARG A 6 -32.02 -15.26 -2.87
CA ARG A 6 -32.59 -16.45 -2.25
C ARG A 6 -32.16 -17.71 -3.01
N GLY A 7 -31.59 -18.67 -2.30
CA GLY A 7 -31.03 -19.90 -2.88
C GLY A 7 -29.69 -19.73 -3.60
N ALA A 8 -29.16 -18.51 -3.70
CA ALA A 8 -27.93 -18.24 -4.45
C ALA A 8 -26.66 -18.63 -3.69
N THR A 9 -25.53 -18.56 -4.40
CA THR A 9 -24.19 -18.61 -3.81
C THR A 9 -23.61 -17.21 -3.72
N LEU A 10 -23.20 -16.80 -2.53
CA LEU A 10 -22.43 -15.58 -2.28
C LEU A 10 -20.93 -15.91 -2.29
N VAL A 11 -20.16 -15.22 -3.14
CA VAL A 11 -18.70 -15.32 -3.18
C VAL A 11 -18.11 -14.03 -2.61
N VAL A 12 -17.26 -14.15 -1.59
CA VAL A 12 -16.65 -13.02 -0.88
C VAL A 12 -15.16 -13.24 -0.68
N ASN A 13 -14.38 -12.16 -0.64
CA ASN A 13 -12.93 -12.22 -0.47
C ASN A 13 -12.48 -12.38 0.99
N LEU A 14 -13.35 -12.12 1.96
CA LEU A 14 -13.09 -12.25 3.40
C LEU A 14 -14.31 -12.89 4.06
N GLU A 15 -14.09 -13.62 5.15
CA GLU A 15 -15.17 -14.20 5.96
C GLU A 15 -16.19 -13.13 6.37
N PRO A 16 -17.51 -13.39 6.19
CA PRO A 16 -18.54 -12.45 6.65
C PRO A 16 -18.45 -12.19 8.15
N CYS A 17 -18.48 -10.93 8.57
CA CYS A 17 -18.36 -10.58 9.99
C CYS A 17 -19.56 -11.06 10.82
N ALA A 18 -19.28 -11.51 12.05
CA ALA A 18 -20.28 -11.98 13.02
C ALA A 18 -20.63 -10.98 14.13
N HIS A 19 -19.96 -9.83 14.17
CA HIS A 19 -20.06 -8.87 15.27
C HIS A 19 -21.03 -7.73 14.98
N HIS A 20 -21.60 -7.18 16.04
CA HIS A 20 -22.39 -5.95 15.99
C HIS A 20 -21.45 -4.75 16.20
N GLY A 21 -21.04 -4.13 15.09
CA GLY A 21 -20.25 -2.91 15.10
C GLY A 21 -21.13 -1.66 14.91
N LYS A 22 -20.66 -0.73 14.06
CA LYS A 22 -21.49 0.42 13.61
C LYS A 22 -22.69 0.00 12.77
N THR A 23 -22.59 -1.17 12.14
CA THR A 23 -23.65 -1.80 11.34
C THR A 23 -23.91 -3.21 11.87
N PRO A 24 -25.12 -3.77 11.63
CA PRO A 24 -25.41 -5.16 11.95
C PRO A 24 -24.44 -6.15 11.26
N PRO A 25 -24.27 -7.37 11.80
CA PRO A 25 -23.42 -8.40 11.22
C PRO A 25 -23.81 -8.75 9.77
N CYS A 26 -22.82 -9.01 8.93
CA CYS A 26 -23.07 -9.51 7.58
C CYS A 26 -23.78 -10.87 7.60
N THR A 27 -23.52 -11.70 8.62
CA THR A 27 -24.18 -13.00 8.76
C THR A 27 -25.70 -12.90 8.82
N ASP A 28 -26.23 -11.88 9.50
CA ASP A 28 -27.66 -11.69 9.65
C ASP A 28 -28.30 -11.30 8.32
N ALA A 29 -27.67 -10.39 7.59
CA ALA A 29 -28.10 -9.98 6.25
C ALA A 29 -28.08 -11.15 5.25
N ILE A 30 -27.06 -12.02 5.32
CA ILE A 30 -26.93 -13.20 4.47
C ILE A 30 -28.07 -14.20 4.73
N VAL A 31 -28.35 -14.47 6.01
CA VAL A 31 -29.43 -15.36 6.43
C VAL A 31 -30.79 -14.80 6.03
N GLN A 32 -31.03 -13.51 6.30
CA GLN A 32 -32.27 -12.82 5.93
C GLN A 32 -32.50 -12.82 4.42
N ALA A 33 -31.44 -12.68 3.62
CA ALA A 33 -31.53 -12.75 2.16
C ALA A 33 -31.80 -14.17 1.61
N GLY A 34 -31.73 -15.20 2.46
CA GLY A 34 -31.97 -16.59 2.10
C GLY A 34 -30.86 -17.18 1.22
N VAL A 35 -29.62 -16.71 1.36
CA VAL A 35 -28.45 -17.25 0.64
C VAL A 35 -28.22 -18.71 1.07
N ALA A 36 -28.09 -19.63 0.10
CA ALA A 36 -27.91 -21.05 0.40
C ALA A 36 -26.44 -21.43 0.67
N ARG A 37 -25.50 -20.74 0.01
CA ARG A 37 -24.08 -21.04 0.09
C ARG A 37 -23.24 -19.77 0.15
N VAL A 38 -22.19 -19.80 0.98
CA VAL A 38 -21.13 -18.79 1.02
C VAL A 38 -19.79 -19.45 0.68
N VAL A 39 -19.04 -18.82 -0.22
CA VAL A 39 -17.64 -19.16 -0.51
C VAL A 39 -16.80 -17.95 -0.14
N ALA A 40 -16.03 -18.05 0.94
CA ALA A 40 -15.09 -17.01 1.35
C ALA A 40 -13.66 -17.38 0.95
N ALA A 41 -12.84 -16.40 0.55
CA ALA A 41 -11.47 -16.70 0.15
C ALA A 41 -10.54 -16.93 1.34
N ILE A 42 -10.60 -16.09 2.37
CA ILE A 42 -9.80 -16.18 3.60
C ILE A 42 -10.66 -16.01 4.86
N PRO A 43 -10.28 -16.60 6.01
CA PRO A 43 -10.90 -16.30 7.30
C PRO A 43 -10.62 -14.85 7.72
N ASP A 44 -11.48 -14.28 8.57
CA ASP A 44 -11.22 -12.96 9.15
C ASP A 44 -10.21 -13.12 10.30
N PRO A 45 -9.02 -12.48 10.24
CA PRO A 45 -8.05 -12.54 11.34
C PRO A 45 -8.47 -11.73 12.56
N ASP A 46 -9.45 -10.82 12.42
CA ASP A 46 -9.83 -9.93 13.50
C ASP A 46 -10.63 -10.68 14.58
N ALA A 47 -10.12 -10.68 15.81
CA ALA A 47 -10.71 -11.42 16.92
C ALA A 47 -12.14 -10.97 17.26
N GLU A 48 -12.48 -9.71 16.99
CA GLU A 48 -13.83 -9.19 17.19
C GLU A 48 -14.76 -9.63 16.05
N ALA A 49 -14.27 -9.73 14.82
CA ALA A 49 -15.12 -9.94 13.64
C ALA A 49 -15.26 -11.40 13.17
N ARG A 50 -14.28 -12.24 13.47
CA ARG A 50 -14.21 -13.64 13.04
C ARG A 50 -15.35 -14.51 13.56
N GLY A 51 -15.51 -15.70 12.96
CA GLY A 51 -16.46 -16.73 13.41
C GLY A 51 -17.79 -16.72 12.67
N GLY A 52 -17.96 -15.85 11.67
CA GLY A 52 -19.16 -15.80 10.86
C GLY A 52 -19.42 -17.07 10.06
N ALA A 53 -18.37 -17.81 9.69
CA ALA A 53 -18.53 -19.13 9.09
C ALA A 53 -19.25 -20.12 10.02
N GLY A 54 -18.95 -20.08 11.32
CA GLY A 54 -19.64 -20.89 12.34
C GLY A 54 -21.10 -20.47 12.50
N VAL A 55 -21.36 -19.17 12.59
CA VAL A 55 -22.72 -18.61 12.68
C VAL A 55 -23.56 -19.03 11.47
N LEU A 56 -23.04 -18.86 10.25
CA LEU A 56 -23.75 -19.23 9.02
C LEU A 56 -24.04 -20.72 8.92
N ARG A 57 -23.08 -21.58 9.29
CA ARG A 57 -23.29 -23.04 9.35
C ARG A 57 -24.39 -23.42 10.34
N SER A 58 -24.46 -22.76 11.50
CA SER A 58 -25.53 -22.98 12.49
C SER A 58 -26.93 -22.60 11.97
N LYS A 59 -27.00 -21.77 10.92
CA LYS A 59 -28.22 -21.34 10.23
C LYS A 59 -28.45 -22.08 8.91
N SER A 60 -27.83 -23.26 8.75
CA SER A 60 -27.97 -24.13 7.57
C SER A 60 -27.45 -23.55 6.25
N VAL A 61 -26.58 -22.54 6.30
CA VAL A 61 -25.87 -22.03 5.12
C VAL A 61 -24.62 -22.87 4.89
N ILE A 62 -24.40 -23.34 3.66
CA ILE A 62 -23.19 -24.08 3.28
C ILE A 62 -22.01 -23.11 3.20
N VAL A 63 -20.94 -23.32 3.96
CA VAL A 63 -19.78 -22.41 3.95
C VAL A 63 -18.48 -23.13 3.59
N SER A 64 -17.84 -22.70 2.50
CA SER A 64 -16.49 -23.10 2.08
C SER A 64 -15.52 -21.93 2.23
N ILE A 65 -14.30 -22.18 2.72
CA ILE A 65 -13.23 -21.18 2.84
C ILE A 65 -11.98 -21.67 2.11
N GLY A 66 -11.23 -20.76 1.48
CA GLY A 66 -9.89 -21.04 0.93
C GLY A 66 -9.77 -20.85 -0.58
N LEU A 67 -10.88 -20.63 -1.30
CA LEU A 67 -10.84 -20.42 -2.74
C LEU A 67 -10.13 -19.09 -3.07
N LEU A 68 -9.04 -19.15 -3.84
CA LEU A 68 -8.21 -17.98 -4.19
C LEU A 68 -7.68 -17.22 -2.96
N ALA A 69 -7.34 -17.94 -1.88
CA ALA A 69 -6.86 -17.35 -0.63
C ALA A 69 -5.67 -16.39 -0.83
N GLU A 70 -4.67 -16.77 -1.63
CA GLU A 70 -3.51 -15.92 -1.89
C GLU A 70 -3.87 -14.61 -2.61
N ALA A 71 -4.74 -14.66 -3.61
CA ALA A 71 -5.19 -13.47 -4.33
C ALA A 71 -6.00 -12.54 -3.42
N ALA A 72 -6.85 -13.11 -2.56
CA ALA A 72 -7.61 -12.34 -1.58
C ALA A 72 -6.70 -11.75 -0.49
N ALA A 73 -5.66 -12.47 -0.07
CA ALA A 73 -4.67 -11.96 0.86
C ALA A 73 -3.85 -10.81 0.25
N ALA A 74 -3.44 -10.93 -1.02
CA ALA A 74 -2.78 -9.85 -1.73
C ALA A 74 -3.69 -8.61 -1.89
N LEU A 75 -4.98 -8.80 -2.16
CA LEU A 75 -5.95 -7.72 -2.24
C LEU A 75 -6.09 -6.97 -0.90
N ASN A 76 -6.11 -7.71 0.21
CA ASN A 76 -6.32 -7.17 1.56
C ASN A 76 -5.02 -6.96 2.35
N ALA A 77 -3.85 -6.99 1.69
CA ALA A 77 -2.55 -7.08 2.35
C ALA A 77 -2.30 -6.01 3.43
N PRO A 78 -2.62 -4.70 3.24
CA PRO A 78 -2.42 -3.71 4.29
C PRO A 78 -3.23 -3.99 5.56
N PHE A 79 -4.49 -4.43 5.41
CA PHE A 79 -5.35 -4.79 6.53
C PHE A 79 -4.80 -6.02 7.26
N LEU A 80 -4.49 -7.09 6.53
CA LEU A 80 -3.98 -8.34 7.10
C LEU A 80 -2.63 -8.12 7.79
N PHE A 81 -1.72 -7.38 7.15
CA PHE A 81 -0.44 -6.99 7.75
C PHE A 81 -0.66 -6.21 9.05
N ALA A 82 -1.63 -5.31 9.11
CA ALA A 82 -1.89 -4.54 10.32
C ALA A 82 -2.50 -5.36 11.46
N ARG A 83 -3.12 -6.51 11.18
CA ARG A 83 -3.61 -7.45 12.20
C ARG A 83 -2.50 -8.40 12.67
N GLU A 84 -1.61 -8.82 11.77
CA GLU A 84 -0.47 -9.70 12.08
C GLU A 84 0.68 -8.95 12.78
N GLN A 85 0.95 -7.72 12.34
CA GLN A 85 2.10 -6.91 12.75
C GLN A 85 1.63 -5.53 13.24
N ASN A 86 2.05 -5.17 14.45
CA ASN A 86 1.67 -3.91 15.09
C ASN A 86 2.84 -2.91 15.25
N GLU A 87 4.06 -3.27 14.83
CA GLU A 87 5.24 -2.42 15.02
C GLU A 87 5.41 -1.31 13.98
N ARG A 88 4.85 -1.48 12.78
CA ARG A 88 4.97 -0.51 11.67
C ARG A 88 3.80 -0.62 10.69
N PRO A 89 3.55 0.38 9.83
CA PRO A 89 2.63 0.23 8.71
C PRO A 89 3.14 -0.77 7.67
N PHE A 90 2.21 -1.29 6.87
CA PHE A 90 2.49 -1.93 5.60
C PHE A 90 3.08 -0.90 4.63
N VAL A 91 4.23 -1.19 4.03
CA VAL A 91 4.93 -0.26 3.14
C VAL A 91 4.91 -0.81 1.72
N ALA A 92 4.27 -0.08 0.83
CA ALA A 92 4.37 -0.31 -0.60
C ALA A 92 5.30 0.73 -1.23
N LEU A 93 6.24 0.27 -2.05
CA LEU A 93 7.06 1.12 -2.91
C LEU A 93 6.43 1.14 -4.31
N LYS A 94 6.19 2.33 -4.86
CA LYS A 94 5.78 2.49 -6.26
C LYS A 94 6.92 3.10 -7.06
N LEU A 95 7.23 2.48 -8.20
CA LEU A 95 8.24 2.99 -9.14
C LEU A 95 7.68 2.98 -10.55
N ALA A 96 8.11 3.96 -11.35
CA ALA A 96 7.95 3.97 -12.79
C ALA A 96 9.34 4.00 -13.41
N THR A 97 9.65 3.02 -14.27
CA THR A 97 10.97 2.91 -14.89
C THR A 97 10.88 2.74 -16.39
N SER A 98 11.95 3.05 -17.09
CA SER A 98 12.23 2.53 -18.43
C SER A 98 12.40 1.01 -18.43
N ILE A 99 12.53 0.40 -19.61
CA ILE A 99 12.80 -1.04 -19.77
C ILE A 99 14.07 -1.45 -19.03
N ASP A 100 15.11 -0.61 -19.10
CA ASP A 100 16.42 -0.79 -18.46
C ASP A 100 16.49 -0.31 -17.00
N GLY A 101 15.34 -0.12 -16.33
CA GLY A 101 15.29 0.11 -14.88
C GLY A 101 15.72 1.51 -14.44
N ARG A 102 15.50 2.53 -15.29
CA ARG A 102 15.87 3.93 -15.03
C ARG A 102 14.66 4.79 -14.71
N ILE A 103 14.79 5.74 -13.79
CA ILE A 103 13.71 6.62 -13.32
C ILE A 103 13.79 8.05 -13.88
N ALA A 104 14.93 8.41 -14.48
CA ALA A 104 15.17 9.67 -15.15
C ALA A 104 16.31 9.49 -16.16
N ASP A 105 16.38 10.36 -17.16
CA ASP A 105 17.51 10.39 -18.09
C ASP A 105 18.82 10.84 -17.40
N ALA A 106 19.93 10.91 -18.14
CA ALA A 106 21.23 11.33 -17.60
C ALA A 106 21.26 12.80 -17.13
N ALA A 107 20.37 13.64 -17.64
CA ALA A 107 20.20 15.03 -17.18
C ALA A 107 19.29 15.12 -15.93
N GLY A 108 18.66 14.03 -15.53
CA GLY A 108 17.72 13.96 -14.41
C GLY A 108 16.28 14.32 -14.77
N SER A 109 15.94 14.40 -16.06
CA SER A 109 14.56 14.59 -16.52
C SER A 109 13.75 13.31 -16.38
N SER A 110 12.61 13.39 -15.70
CA SER A 110 11.76 12.24 -15.34
C SER A 110 10.28 12.41 -15.71
N GLN A 111 9.89 13.59 -16.22
CA GLN A 111 8.50 13.92 -16.56
C GLN A 111 8.27 13.81 -18.07
N TRP A 112 7.62 12.75 -18.58
CA TRP A 112 7.12 11.58 -17.85
C TRP A 112 7.72 10.30 -18.43
N VAL A 113 8.33 9.50 -17.55
CA VAL A 113 8.75 8.13 -17.90
C VAL A 113 7.53 7.25 -18.20
N SER A 114 6.50 7.28 -17.33
CA SER A 114 5.26 6.52 -17.51
C SER A 114 4.17 7.31 -18.23
N GLY A 115 3.32 6.62 -19.00
CA GLY A 115 2.18 7.18 -19.70
C GLY A 115 1.01 7.58 -18.82
N GLU A 116 -0.04 8.11 -19.45
CA GLU A 116 -1.23 8.65 -18.77
C GLU A 116 -2.00 7.61 -17.96
N ALA A 117 -2.30 6.45 -18.55
CA ALA A 117 -3.03 5.37 -17.86
C ALA A 117 -2.32 4.92 -16.56
N ALA A 118 -0.98 4.92 -16.54
CA ALA A 118 -0.24 4.63 -15.32
C ALA A 118 -0.33 5.75 -14.27
N ARG A 119 -0.33 7.01 -14.70
CA ARG A 119 -0.50 8.16 -13.79
C ARG A 119 -1.92 8.20 -13.21
N GLU A 120 -2.93 7.84 -13.98
CA GLU A 120 -4.31 7.66 -13.48
C GLU A 120 -4.38 6.52 -12.46
N HIS A 121 -3.75 5.39 -12.74
CA HIS A 121 -3.72 4.27 -11.81
C HIS A 121 -3.05 4.62 -10.47
N VAL A 122 -2.00 5.46 -10.46
CA VAL A 122 -1.39 5.96 -9.22
C VAL A 122 -2.42 6.69 -8.34
N HIS A 123 -3.39 7.40 -8.92
CA HIS A 123 -4.44 8.05 -8.14
C HIS A 123 -5.38 7.04 -7.46
N TRP A 124 -5.65 5.90 -8.11
CA TRP A 124 -6.37 4.79 -7.48
C TRP A 124 -5.55 4.18 -6.33
N LEU A 125 -4.25 3.93 -6.54
CA LEU A 125 -3.36 3.44 -5.49
C LEU A 125 -3.34 4.38 -4.28
N ARG A 126 -3.09 5.68 -4.50
CA ARG A 126 -3.08 6.70 -3.44
C ARG A 126 -4.37 6.73 -2.61
N ALA A 127 -5.51 6.34 -3.16
CA ALA A 127 -6.78 6.32 -2.45
C ALA A 127 -6.92 5.13 -1.49
N GLY A 128 -6.14 4.06 -1.70
CA GLY A 128 -6.16 2.85 -0.88
C GLY A 128 -5.13 2.82 0.24
N PHE A 129 -4.34 3.89 0.43
CA PHE A 129 -3.32 3.99 1.48
C PHE A 129 -3.64 5.12 2.46
N ASP A 130 -3.27 4.95 3.72
CA ASP A 130 -3.46 5.96 4.77
C ASP A 130 -2.47 7.12 4.62
N ALA A 131 -1.27 6.84 4.08
CA ALA A 131 -0.23 7.83 3.87
C ALA A 131 0.51 7.66 2.54
N ILE A 132 0.97 8.77 1.98
CA ILE A 132 1.89 8.82 0.85
C ILE A 132 3.22 9.40 1.34
N ALA A 133 4.31 8.70 1.06
CA ALA A 133 5.66 9.10 1.48
C ALA A 133 6.55 9.47 0.29
N VAL A 134 7.34 10.53 0.45
CA VAL A 134 8.44 10.88 -0.45
C VAL A 134 9.69 11.28 0.34
N GLY A 135 10.86 11.20 -0.29
CA GLY A 135 12.09 11.77 0.25
C GLY A 135 12.15 13.28 0.01
N GLY A 136 12.95 14.00 0.80
CA GLY A 136 13.06 15.46 0.66
C GLY A 136 13.53 15.94 -0.70
N THR A 137 14.44 15.23 -1.36
CA THR A 137 14.87 15.59 -2.73
C THR A 137 13.69 15.61 -3.71
N THR A 138 12.80 14.61 -3.65
CA THR A 138 11.57 14.57 -4.46
C THR A 138 10.62 15.70 -4.06
N ALA A 139 10.45 15.95 -2.76
CA ALA A 139 9.64 17.06 -2.29
C ALA A 139 10.17 18.42 -2.79
N LEU A 140 11.50 18.60 -2.83
CA LEU A 140 12.17 19.84 -3.23
C LEU A 140 12.19 20.04 -4.74
N ARG A 141 12.45 18.99 -5.53
CA ARG A 141 12.58 19.09 -6.99
C ARG A 141 11.24 19.09 -7.71
N ASP A 142 10.34 18.20 -7.30
CA ASP A 142 9.11 17.95 -8.05
C ASP A 142 7.91 18.70 -7.48
N ASN A 143 8.04 19.23 -6.25
CA ASN A 143 6.97 19.89 -5.47
C ASN A 143 5.61 19.17 -5.62
N PRO A 144 5.54 17.85 -5.38
CA PRO A 144 4.35 17.09 -5.70
C PRO A 144 3.23 17.42 -4.70
N GLN A 145 2.01 17.57 -5.19
CA GLN A 145 0.87 17.79 -4.30
C GLN A 145 0.59 16.58 -3.38
N LEU A 146 0.99 15.36 -3.81
CA LEU A 146 0.73 14.09 -3.12
C LEU A 146 -0.74 13.91 -2.71
N THR A 147 -1.63 14.37 -3.59
CA THR A 147 -3.06 14.18 -3.49
C THR A 147 -3.49 13.13 -4.51
N VAL A 148 -4.56 12.40 -4.22
CA VAL A 148 -5.33 11.73 -5.27
C VAL A 148 -6.16 12.77 -6.05
N ARG A 149 -6.50 12.53 -7.31
CA ARG A 149 -7.29 13.44 -8.16
C ARG A 149 -8.12 12.60 -9.11
N GLY A 150 -9.08 13.22 -9.79
CA GLY A 150 -9.97 12.52 -10.71
C GLY A 150 -11.17 11.84 -10.01
N PRO A 151 -11.80 10.84 -10.66
CA PRO A 151 -13.15 10.36 -10.32
C PRO A 151 -13.22 9.41 -9.12
N VAL A 152 -12.13 9.22 -8.37
CA VAL A 152 -12.07 8.22 -7.29
C VAL A 152 -12.93 8.65 -6.08
N THR A 153 -14.03 7.92 -5.83
CA THR A 153 -14.99 8.12 -4.74
C THR A 153 -15.49 6.78 -4.14
N PRO A 154 -15.76 6.65 -2.83
CA PRO A 154 -15.45 7.59 -1.75
C PRO A 154 -13.95 7.64 -1.51
N ARG A 155 -13.47 8.72 -0.89
CA ARG A 155 -12.06 8.96 -0.76
C ARG A 155 -11.69 9.50 0.60
N ARG A 156 -10.76 8.81 1.27
CA ARG A 156 -10.05 9.36 2.43
C ARG A 156 -8.78 10.01 1.91
N PRO A 157 -8.56 11.32 2.13
CA PRO A 157 -7.30 11.96 1.78
C PRO A 157 -6.16 11.30 2.57
N PRO A 158 -5.10 10.81 1.90
CA PRO A 158 -3.96 10.25 2.60
C PRO A 158 -3.16 11.34 3.31
N VAL A 159 -2.56 10.98 4.45
CA VAL A 159 -1.54 11.80 5.12
C VAL A 159 -0.32 11.90 4.20
N ARG A 160 0.25 13.10 4.08
CA ARG A 160 1.48 13.31 3.30
C ARG A 160 2.66 13.24 4.23
N VAL A 161 3.62 12.38 3.94
CA VAL A 161 4.82 12.18 4.74
C VAL A 161 6.04 12.56 3.91
N VAL A 162 6.87 13.46 4.43
CA VAL A 162 8.17 13.78 3.83
C VAL A 162 9.26 13.28 4.76
N PHE A 163 10.09 12.38 4.24
CA PHE A 163 11.31 11.92 4.89
C PHE A 163 12.47 12.87 4.59
N ASP A 164 12.45 14.07 5.20
CA ASP A 164 13.50 15.11 5.24
C ASP A 164 12.98 16.35 6.01
N ARG A 165 13.65 17.50 5.86
CA ARG A 165 13.18 18.85 6.19
C ARG A 165 12.03 19.27 5.25
N ALA A 166 10.95 19.82 5.80
CA ALA A 166 9.74 20.18 5.03
C ALA A 166 9.57 21.68 4.77
N ARG A 167 8.50 22.02 4.01
CA ARG A 167 7.97 23.39 3.81
C ARG A 167 6.45 23.42 4.06
N ASP A 168 5.91 24.65 4.11
CA ASP A 168 4.56 25.07 4.49
C ASP A 168 3.38 24.43 3.74
N VAL A 169 3.05 23.18 4.07
CA VAL A 169 1.81 22.51 3.65
C VAL A 169 1.42 21.50 4.73
N PRO A 170 0.13 21.26 5.10
CA PRO A 170 -0.25 20.28 6.14
C PRO A 170 0.25 18.87 5.83
N THR A 171 1.41 18.56 6.40
CA THR A 171 2.31 17.46 6.05
C THR A 171 2.89 16.93 7.34
N TRP A 172 3.16 15.63 7.38
CA TRP A 172 3.92 15.01 8.45
C TRP A 172 5.36 14.87 8.00
N VAL A 173 6.29 15.20 8.88
CA VAL A 173 7.67 15.43 8.49
C VAL A 173 8.58 14.63 9.38
N MET A 174 9.35 13.74 8.78
CA MET A 174 10.36 12.96 9.48
C MET A 174 11.69 13.70 9.38
N SER A 175 11.96 14.52 10.40
CA SER A 175 13.14 15.38 10.45
C SER A 175 14.31 14.67 11.11
N SER A 176 15.54 15.01 10.70
CA SER A 176 16.76 14.56 11.38
C SER A 176 16.82 15.11 12.81
N LEU A 177 17.48 14.40 13.72
CA LEU A 177 17.73 14.86 15.10
C LEU A 177 18.47 16.21 15.14
N ASP A 178 19.39 16.43 14.21
CA ASP A 178 20.21 17.65 14.12
C ASP A 178 19.51 18.83 13.42
N ALA A 179 18.21 18.71 13.14
CA ALA A 179 17.48 19.80 12.51
C ALA A 179 17.39 21.03 13.45
N PRO A 180 17.68 22.26 12.96
CA PRO A 180 17.63 23.46 13.79
C PRO A 180 16.28 23.60 14.52
N PRO A 181 16.26 23.87 15.84
CA PRO A 181 15.01 24.02 16.58
C PRO A 181 14.06 25.06 15.98
N SER A 182 14.60 26.16 15.47
CA SER A 182 13.83 27.24 14.81
C SER A 182 13.07 26.74 13.57
N SER A 183 13.67 25.86 12.76
CA SER A 183 13.00 25.28 11.58
C SER A 183 11.86 24.35 11.98
N VAL A 184 12.01 23.59 13.07
CA VAL A 184 10.93 22.73 13.58
C VAL A 184 9.77 23.57 14.10
N THR A 185 10.04 24.58 14.92
CA THR A 185 9.01 25.49 15.42
C THR A 185 8.28 26.23 14.30
N GLN A 186 8.98 26.63 13.25
CA GLN A 186 8.35 27.26 12.08
C GLN A 186 7.37 26.31 11.39
N LEU A 187 7.76 25.06 11.15
CA LEU A 187 6.89 24.06 10.53
C LEU A 187 5.66 23.79 11.39
N GLU A 188 5.85 23.58 12.70
CA GLU A 188 4.74 23.33 13.63
C GLU A 188 3.73 24.47 13.65
N ARG A 189 4.19 25.73 13.56
CA ARG A 189 3.31 26.91 13.43
C ARG A 189 2.50 26.92 12.13
N SER A 190 2.99 26.27 11.08
CA SER A 190 2.28 26.08 9.81
C SER A 190 1.36 24.85 9.80
N GLY A 191 1.11 24.23 10.97
CA GLY A 191 0.23 23.06 11.11
C GLY A 191 0.87 21.74 10.65
N VAL A 192 2.20 21.72 10.50
CA VAL A 192 2.97 20.54 10.12
C VAL A 192 3.30 19.73 11.38
N ARG A 193 3.01 18.43 11.38
CA ARG A 193 3.42 17.54 12.48
C ARG A 193 4.84 17.04 12.23
N VAL A 194 5.78 17.39 13.08
CA VAL A 194 7.18 16.99 12.95
C VAL A 194 7.49 15.81 13.87
N PHE A 195 8.11 14.79 13.32
CA PHE A 195 8.64 13.61 14.00
C PHE A 195 10.16 13.62 13.86
N ARG A 196 10.86 13.02 14.82
CA ARG A 196 12.33 12.96 14.84
C ARG A 196 12.82 11.52 15.00
N PRO A 197 12.69 10.69 13.96
CA PRO A 197 13.11 9.31 14.05
C PRO A 197 14.64 9.17 13.99
N THR A 198 15.15 8.18 14.70
CA THR A 198 16.58 7.79 14.67
C THR A 198 16.94 6.97 13.43
N THR A 199 15.97 6.25 12.87
CA THR A 199 16.11 5.37 11.68
C THR A 199 14.82 5.38 10.86
N LEU A 200 14.84 4.86 9.62
CA LEU A 200 13.60 4.69 8.84
C LEU A 200 12.59 3.77 9.54
N ARG A 201 13.07 2.70 10.18
CA ARG A 201 12.23 1.78 10.96
C ARG A 201 11.54 2.49 12.10
N ASP A 202 12.27 3.33 12.83
CA ASP A 202 11.73 4.15 13.92
C ASP A 202 10.68 5.15 13.41
N GLY A 203 10.91 5.79 12.25
CA GLY A 203 9.93 6.66 11.61
C GLY A 203 8.66 5.93 11.22
N LEU A 204 8.77 4.72 10.66
CA LEU A 204 7.62 3.88 10.36
C LEU A 204 6.85 3.46 11.63
N ARG A 205 7.55 3.15 12.72
CA ARG A 205 6.92 2.89 14.03
C ARG A 205 6.15 4.12 14.53
N MET A 206 6.75 5.32 14.48
CA MET A 206 6.07 6.56 14.88
C MET A 206 4.82 6.84 14.02
N LEU A 207 4.83 6.49 12.73
CA LEU A 207 3.65 6.55 11.87
C LEU A 207 2.57 5.57 12.34
N ARG A 208 2.96 4.34 12.70
CA ARG A 208 2.04 3.33 13.22
C ARG A 208 1.38 3.77 14.51
N ASP A 209 2.16 4.28 15.46
CA ASP A 209 1.67 4.82 16.73
C ASP A 209 0.72 6.00 16.53
N ALA A 210 0.89 6.73 15.43
CA ALA A 210 0.03 7.82 15.02
C ALA A 210 -1.22 7.39 14.22
N GLY A 211 -1.47 6.08 14.09
CA GLY A 211 -2.66 5.51 13.47
C GLY A 211 -2.54 5.18 11.98
N ILE A 212 -1.36 5.32 11.38
CA ILE A 212 -1.13 4.98 9.97
C ILE A 212 -0.91 3.46 9.87
N GLN A 213 -1.77 2.76 9.13
CA GLN A 213 -1.64 1.32 8.92
C GLN A 213 -0.91 1.00 7.62
N SER A 214 -0.91 1.92 6.67
CA SER A 214 -0.36 1.71 5.33
C SER A 214 0.32 2.96 4.76
N VAL A 215 1.48 2.77 4.12
CA VAL A 215 2.27 3.82 3.48
C VAL A 215 2.57 3.44 2.03
N LEU A 216 2.20 4.33 1.10
CA LEU A 216 2.65 4.29 -0.29
C LEU A 216 3.87 5.21 -0.45
N CYS A 217 5.06 4.64 -0.59
CA CYS A 217 6.26 5.39 -0.92
C CYS A 217 6.34 5.60 -2.44
N GLU A 218 6.27 6.86 -2.85
CA GLU A 218 6.53 7.31 -4.23
C GLU A 218 7.87 8.04 -4.35
N GLY A 219 8.65 8.10 -3.25
CA GLY A 219 9.92 8.81 -3.16
C GLY A 219 10.94 8.28 -4.16
N GLY A 220 11.71 9.21 -4.75
CA GLY A 220 12.74 8.92 -5.74
C GLY A 220 13.79 7.90 -5.29
N GLY A 221 14.64 7.48 -6.24
CA GLY A 221 15.50 6.29 -6.12
C GLY A 221 16.20 6.10 -4.78
N ALA A 222 16.67 7.16 -4.11
CA ALA A 222 17.37 7.06 -2.82
C ALA A 222 16.49 6.55 -1.65
N LEU A 223 15.30 7.13 -1.41
CA LEU A 223 14.43 6.68 -0.31
C LEU A 223 13.90 5.28 -0.58
N GLY A 224 13.42 5.05 -1.81
CA GLY A 224 12.92 3.73 -2.24
C GLY A 224 13.99 2.65 -2.09
N ALA A 225 15.21 2.90 -2.57
CA ALA A 225 16.33 1.97 -2.41
C ALA A 225 16.66 1.74 -0.94
N LYS A 226 16.69 2.77 -0.09
CA LYS A 226 17.02 2.59 1.32
C LYS A 226 15.95 1.80 2.07
N LEU A 227 14.66 2.03 1.82
CA LEU A 227 13.58 1.20 2.36
C LEU A 227 13.74 -0.27 1.94
N LEU A 228 14.13 -0.50 0.68
CA LEU A 228 14.35 -1.85 0.14
C LEU A 228 15.54 -2.53 0.83
N VAL A 229 16.68 -1.85 0.93
CA VAL A 229 17.92 -2.34 1.58
C VAL A 229 17.70 -2.63 3.06
N ASP A 230 16.97 -1.77 3.77
CA ASP A 230 16.65 -1.94 5.19
C ASP A 230 15.57 -3.03 5.43
N GLY A 231 15.08 -3.66 4.35
CA GLY A 231 14.09 -4.73 4.41
C GLY A 231 12.69 -4.27 4.82
N LEU A 232 12.38 -2.99 4.61
CA LEU A 232 11.17 -2.31 5.07
C LEU A 232 10.07 -2.22 4.00
N VAL A 233 10.29 -2.71 2.78
CA VAL A 233 9.26 -2.79 1.72
C VAL A 233 8.55 -4.14 1.77
N ASP A 234 7.23 -4.10 1.81
CA ASP A 234 6.36 -5.28 1.79
C ASP A 234 5.81 -5.57 0.40
N ARG A 235 5.53 -4.50 -0.37
CA ARG A 235 5.01 -4.58 -1.75
C ARG A 235 5.74 -3.63 -2.69
N LEU A 236 5.97 -4.08 -3.91
CA LEU A 236 6.47 -3.26 -5.01
C LEU A 236 5.40 -3.16 -6.11
N TYR A 237 4.95 -1.94 -6.40
CA TYR A 237 4.21 -1.59 -7.61
C TYR A 237 5.21 -1.10 -8.66
N TRP A 238 5.58 -1.96 -9.59
CA TRP A 238 6.54 -1.64 -10.64
C TRP A 238 5.83 -1.36 -11.96
N VAL A 239 5.81 -0.08 -12.35
CA VAL A 239 5.38 0.35 -13.68
C VAL A 239 6.61 0.40 -14.60
N GLN A 240 6.56 -0.28 -15.74
CA GLN A 240 7.61 -0.27 -16.75
C GLN A 240 7.07 0.35 -18.04
N ALA A 241 7.70 1.44 -18.48
CA ALA A 241 7.40 2.15 -19.71
C ALA A 241 8.21 1.57 -20.88
N PRO A 242 7.69 1.57 -22.12
CA PRO A 242 8.33 0.97 -23.28
C PRO A 242 9.43 1.87 -23.89
N VAL A 243 10.36 2.36 -23.07
CA VAL A 243 11.47 3.24 -23.46
C VAL A 243 12.80 2.73 -22.90
N TRP A 244 13.91 3.05 -23.57
CA TRP A 244 15.27 2.82 -23.08
C TRP A 244 15.92 4.17 -22.78
N LEU A 245 16.49 4.34 -21.58
CA LEU A 245 17.19 5.59 -21.21
C LEU A 245 18.72 5.45 -21.27
N GLY A 246 19.23 4.22 -21.21
CA GLY A 246 20.63 3.92 -21.47
C GLY A 246 21.55 4.11 -20.28
N GLU A 247 22.85 3.94 -20.54
CA GLU A 247 23.89 4.15 -19.55
C GLU A 247 23.95 5.61 -19.09
N GLY A 248 24.32 5.83 -17.82
CA GLY A 248 24.37 7.17 -17.21
C GLY A 248 23.01 7.71 -16.76
N ALA A 249 21.90 7.12 -17.20
CA ALA A 249 20.57 7.43 -16.68
C ALA A 249 20.40 7.01 -15.22
N VAL A 250 19.52 7.71 -14.50
CA VAL A 250 19.35 7.54 -13.04
C VAL A 250 18.72 6.17 -12.74
N PRO A 251 19.42 5.26 -12.02
CA PRO A 251 18.88 3.95 -11.70
C PRO A 251 17.71 4.05 -10.72
N ALA A 252 16.76 3.12 -10.81
CA ALA A 252 15.63 3.03 -9.88
C ALA A 252 16.04 2.68 -8.44
N PHE A 253 17.14 1.93 -8.30
CA PHE A 253 17.61 1.38 -7.02
C PHE A 253 19.11 1.66 -6.78
N PRO A 254 19.51 2.93 -6.62
CA PRO A 254 20.89 3.26 -6.34
C PRO A 254 21.33 2.66 -4.99
N GLY A 255 22.53 2.08 -4.92
CA GLY A 255 23.12 1.61 -3.67
C GLY A 255 22.58 0.28 -3.13
N VAL A 256 21.72 -0.43 -3.87
CA VAL A 256 21.39 -1.82 -3.52
C VAL A 256 22.66 -2.67 -3.68
N PRO A 257 23.11 -3.37 -2.63
CA PRO A 257 24.35 -4.14 -2.69
C PRO A 257 24.22 -5.34 -3.63
N PRO A 258 25.29 -5.74 -4.32
CA PRO A 258 25.28 -6.93 -5.16
C PRO A 258 24.98 -8.18 -4.31
N GLN A 259 24.17 -9.08 -4.87
CA GLN A 259 23.79 -10.34 -4.23
C GLN A 259 24.16 -11.50 -5.13
N ARG A 260 24.58 -12.61 -4.53
CA ARG A 260 24.67 -13.88 -5.27
C ARG A 260 23.27 -14.35 -5.61
N LEU A 261 23.04 -14.83 -6.83
CA LEU A 261 21.71 -15.27 -7.30
C LEU A 261 21.04 -16.28 -6.35
N ALA A 262 21.82 -17.16 -5.74
CA ALA A 262 21.33 -18.15 -4.78
C ALA A 262 20.87 -17.54 -3.44
N ALA A 263 21.39 -16.37 -3.07
CA ALA A 263 21.04 -15.64 -1.84
C ALA A 263 20.05 -14.49 -2.10
N ALA A 264 19.75 -14.19 -3.37
CA ALA A 264 18.86 -13.10 -3.73
C ALA A 264 17.42 -13.39 -3.25
N PRO A 265 16.80 -12.48 -2.47
CA PRO A 265 15.42 -12.66 -2.02
C PRO A 265 14.47 -12.84 -3.20
N ARG A 266 13.57 -13.81 -3.10
CA ARG A 266 12.52 -14.05 -4.09
C ARG A 266 11.24 -13.34 -3.66
N TRP A 267 10.64 -12.63 -4.60
CA TRP A 267 9.36 -11.94 -4.42
C TRP A 267 8.28 -12.70 -5.17
N THR A 268 7.05 -12.64 -4.65
CA THR A 268 5.90 -13.32 -5.23
C THR A 268 5.14 -12.34 -6.13
N PRO A 269 5.04 -12.61 -7.45
CA PRO A 269 4.21 -11.79 -8.34
C PRO A 269 2.73 -12.05 -8.02
N VAL A 270 2.01 -10.99 -7.65
CA VAL A 270 0.59 -11.06 -7.30
C VAL A 270 -0.33 -10.46 -8.36
N GLU A 271 0.21 -9.61 -9.23
CA GLU A 271 -0.53 -9.02 -10.34
C GLU A 271 0.39 -8.70 -11.51
N ARG A 272 -0.11 -8.90 -12.73
CA ARG A 272 0.52 -8.48 -13.99
C ARG A 272 -0.55 -7.97 -14.93
N ARG A 273 -0.44 -6.74 -15.41
CA ARG A 273 -1.37 -6.20 -16.41
C ARG A 273 -0.80 -5.01 -17.17
N ALA A 274 -1.44 -4.67 -18.29
CA ALA A 274 -1.15 -3.45 -19.02
C ALA A 274 -1.78 -2.20 -18.36
N LEU A 275 -1.12 -1.06 -18.55
CA LEU A 275 -1.58 0.29 -18.22
C LEU A 275 -1.36 1.17 -19.46
N GLY A 276 -2.28 1.08 -20.42
CA GLY A 276 -2.04 1.66 -21.75
C GLY A 276 -0.85 0.96 -22.41
N SER A 277 0.20 1.71 -22.74
CA SER A 277 1.44 1.17 -23.30
C SER A 277 2.46 0.73 -22.24
N ASP A 278 2.23 1.05 -20.97
CA ASP A 278 3.08 0.61 -19.85
C ASP A 278 2.64 -0.76 -19.34
N THR A 279 3.52 -1.44 -18.61
CA THR A 279 3.21 -2.67 -17.87
C THR A 279 3.26 -2.43 -16.36
N LEU A 280 2.29 -2.96 -15.61
CA LEU A 280 2.32 -3.05 -14.15
C LEU A 280 2.66 -4.48 -13.72
N LEU A 281 3.69 -4.60 -12.88
CA LEU A 281 4.00 -5.80 -12.12
C LEU A 281 3.90 -5.47 -10.62
N VAL A 282 3.03 -6.19 -9.91
CA VAL A 282 2.91 -6.09 -8.45
C VAL A 282 3.56 -7.30 -7.81
N LEU A 283 4.45 -7.03 -6.86
CA LEU A 283 5.26 -8.04 -6.19
C LEU A 283 5.10 -7.89 -4.68
N ASP A 284 4.83 -8.98 -3.99
CA ASP A 284 4.85 -9.04 -2.54
C ASP A 284 6.12 -9.73 -2.06
N LYS A 285 6.72 -9.19 -1.00
CA LYS A 285 7.83 -9.85 -0.29
C LYS A 285 7.35 -11.13 0.39
N ARG A 286 6.10 -11.12 0.88
CA ARG A 286 5.39 -12.25 1.49
C ARG A 286 3.89 -12.02 1.35
N ILE A 287 3.14 -13.08 1.07
CA ILE A 287 1.67 -13.03 1.11
C ILE A 287 1.21 -13.07 2.57
N CYS A 288 0.40 -12.10 2.99
CA CYS A 288 -0.19 -12.03 4.33
C CYS A 288 -1.40 -12.97 4.45
N LEU A 289 -1.17 -14.29 4.38
CA LEU A 289 -2.24 -15.27 4.65
C LEU A 289 -2.53 -15.30 6.16
N PRO A 290 -3.78 -15.12 6.59
CA PRO A 290 -4.14 -15.34 7.98
C PRO A 290 -3.96 -16.82 8.34
N GLU A 291 -3.49 -17.10 9.56
CA GLU A 291 -3.44 -18.45 10.09
C GLU A 291 -4.87 -19.03 10.17
N SER A 292 -5.01 -20.30 9.80
CA SER A 292 -6.26 -21.05 9.79
C SER A 292 -6.64 -21.58 11.16
#